data_AF-A0A970JBP0-F1
#
_entry.id   AF-A0A970JBP0-F1
#
_cell.length_a   1.000
_cell.length_b   1.000
_cell.length_c   1.000
_cell.angle_alpha   90.00
_cell.angle_beta   90.00
_cell.angle_gamma   90.00
#
_symmetry.space_group_name_H-M   'P 1'
#
loop_
_entity.id
_entity.type
_entity.pdbx_description
1 polymer ?
#
loop_
_entity_poly.entity_id
_entity_poly.type
_entity_poly.pdbx_seq_one_letter_code
_entity_poly.pdbx_strand_id
1 'polypeptide(L)'
;MEDALSRHMPLVRSLVKRYRGEYAEEDDLFQVGCIGLLKALRGFDPGRGTAFATYAVPVIAGEIKMYLRGQGSVKYSRAVKQQAGRVKRVREELEQRLGRQASLTELSAACGLEREELLMALEASRMPVSLDEEPPGRDLAVGEPSAAEEVLDRLALHEALQHLSERERRIVLYRYFRRKTQQEVADILGLSQVHISRLEKKVLQKLKAQLSDSG
;
A
#
# COMPACT_ATOMS: atom_id res chain seq x y z
N MET A 1 -39.86 -16.39 -9.68
CA MET A 1 -38.45 -16.26 -9.22
C MET A 1 -38.19 -14.86 -8.67
N GLU A 2 -38.63 -13.80 -9.36
CA GLU A 2 -38.58 -12.40 -8.87
C GLU A 2 -39.28 -12.22 -7.51
N ASP A 3 -40.46 -12.82 -7.32
CA ASP A 3 -41.22 -12.72 -6.06
C ASP A 3 -40.49 -13.30 -4.83
N ALA A 4 -39.68 -14.34 -5.03
CA ALA A 4 -38.88 -14.97 -3.97
C ALA A 4 -37.64 -14.14 -3.62
N LEU A 5 -37.07 -13.43 -4.61
CA LEU A 5 -35.95 -12.51 -4.42
C LEU A 5 -36.38 -11.30 -3.59
N SER A 6 -37.47 -10.64 -3.97
CA SER A 6 -37.99 -9.46 -3.30
C SER A 6 -38.31 -9.73 -1.82
N ARG A 7 -38.87 -10.91 -1.53
CA ARG A 7 -39.22 -11.33 -0.16
C ARG A 7 -37.99 -11.52 0.76
N HIS A 8 -36.84 -11.89 0.21
CA HIS A 8 -35.62 -12.17 0.98
C HIS A 8 -34.55 -11.09 0.88
N MET A 9 -34.77 -10.00 0.13
CA MET A 9 -33.88 -8.85 0.12
C MET A 9 -33.63 -8.21 1.51
N PRO A 10 -34.61 -8.10 2.42
CA PRO A 10 -34.36 -7.60 3.77
C PRO A 10 -33.33 -8.43 4.55
N LEU A 11 -33.27 -9.75 4.31
CA LEU A 11 -32.27 -10.64 4.89
C LEU A 11 -30.86 -10.28 4.40
N VAL A 12 -30.70 -10.03 3.10
CA VAL A 12 -29.44 -9.58 2.52
C VAL A 12 -29.01 -8.24 3.12
N ARG A 13 -29.91 -7.25 3.20
CA ARG A 13 -29.62 -5.95 3.84
C ARG A 13 -29.16 -6.12 5.30
N SER A 14 -29.80 -7.02 6.05
CA SER A 14 -29.41 -7.29 7.44
C SER A 14 -28.02 -7.94 7.57
N LEU A 15 -27.62 -8.73 6.57
CA LEU A 15 -26.30 -9.37 6.51
C LEU A 15 -25.23 -8.35 6.12
N VAL A 16 -25.49 -7.54 5.09
CA VAL A 16 -24.58 -6.48 4.62
C VAL A 16 -24.22 -5.52 5.74
N LYS A 17 -25.18 -5.09 6.55
CA LYS A 17 -24.94 -4.22 7.72
C LYS A 17 -23.88 -4.76 8.70
N ARG A 18 -23.71 -6.08 8.80
CA ARG A 18 -22.68 -6.73 9.66
C ARG A 18 -21.28 -6.73 9.05
N TYR A 19 -21.17 -6.51 7.74
CA TYR A 19 -19.91 -6.48 7.00
C TYR A 19 -19.54 -5.07 6.54
N ARG A 20 -20.25 -4.04 7.04
CA ARG A 20 -19.94 -2.63 6.81
C ARG A 20 -18.55 -2.32 7.39
N GLY A 21 -17.67 -1.77 6.56
CA GLY A 21 -16.32 -1.37 6.91
C GLY A 21 -15.71 -0.52 5.78
N GLU A 22 -14.53 0.05 6.01
CA GLU A 22 -13.87 1.04 5.11
C GLU A 22 -13.57 0.55 3.69
N TYR A 23 -13.71 -0.74 3.40
CA TYR A 23 -13.12 -1.38 2.21
C TYR A 23 -14.14 -1.82 1.15
N ALA A 24 -15.45 -1.57 1.36
CA ALA A 24 -16.48 -1.83 0.36
C ALA A 24 -17.74 -1.00 0.61
N GLU A 25 -18.25 -0.41 -0.47
CA GLU A 25 -19.53 0.32 -0.46
C GLU A 25 -20.70 -0.60 -0.10
N GLU A 26 -21.69 -0.07 0.61
CA GLU A 26 -22.86 -0.83 1.04
C GLU A 26 -23.62 -1.43 -0.15
N ASP A 27 -23.68 -0.70 -1.26
CA ASP A 27 -24.33 -1.11 -2.50
C ASP A 27 -23.59 -2.29 -3.18
N ASP A 28 -22.27 -2.31 -3.14
CA ASP A 28 -21.46 -3.41 -3.68
C ASP A 28 -21.66 -4.69 -2.86
N LEU A 29 -21.61 -4.57 -1.53
CA LEU A 29 -21.88 -5.68 -0.62
C LEU A 29 -23.31 -6.20 -0.80
N PHE A 30 -24.26 -5.31 -1.06
CA PHE A 30 -25.64 -5.66 -1.34
C PHE A 30 -25.78 -6.44 -2.66
N GLN A 31 -25.12 -6.01 -3.73
CA GLN A 31 -25.12 -6.76 -5.00
C GLN A 31 -24.51 -8.16 -4.83
N VAL A 32 -23.36 -8.26 -4.16
CA VAL A 32 -22.71 -9.56 -3.88
C VAL A 32 -23.60 -10.44 -3.01
N GLY A 33 -24.25 -9.86 -2.00
CA GLY A 33 -25.21 -10.56 -1.17
C GLY A 33 -26.42 -11.08 -1.96
N CYS A 34 -26.88 -10.33 -2.96
CA CYS A 34 -27.95 -10.78 -3.88
C CYS A 34 -27.50 -11.97 -4.74
N ILE A 35 -26.24 -12.00 -5.18
CA ILE A 35 -25.65 -13.16 -5.88
C ILE A 35 -25.65 -14.40 -4.96
N GLY A 36 -25.28 -14.22 -3.69
CA GLY A 36 -25.36 -15.28 -2.69
C GLY A 36 -26.78 -15.78 -2.44
N LEU A 37 -27.76 -14.87 -2.42
CA LEU A 37 -29.18 -15.22 -2.28
C LEU A 37 -29.68 -16.03 -3.48
N LEU A 38 -29.29 -15.66 -4.70
CA LEU A 38 -29.60 -16.43 -5.93
C LEU A 38 -29.02 -17.84 -5.86
N LYS A 39 -27.78 -17.99 -5.40
CA LYS A 39 -27.14 -19.30 -5.20
C LYS A 39 -27.88 -20.12 -4.14
N ALA A 40 -28.30 -19.50 -3.04
CA ALA A 40 -29.08 -20.14 -2.00
C ALA A 40 -30.45 -20.62 -2.51
N LEU A 41 -31.15 -19.80 -3.29
CA LEU A 41 -32.43 -20.15 -3.90
C LEU A 41 -32.32 -21.34 -4.86
N ARG A 42 -31.22 -21.42 -5.62
CA ARG A 42 -30.98 -22.53 -6.56
C ARG A 42 -30.58 -23.84 -5.86
N GLY A 43 -29.87 -23.75 -4.72
CA GLY A 43 -29.32 -24.91 -4.03
C GLY A 43 -30.12 -25.40 -2.82
N PHE A 44 -31.21 -24.71 -2.46
CA PHE A 44 -32.03 -25.09 -1.31
C PHE A 44 -33.00 -26.21 -1.63
N ASP A 45 -33.03 -27.22 -0.78
CA ASP A 45 -33.96 -28.36 -0.86
C ASP A 45 -34.94 -28.33 0.33
N PRO A 46 -36.23 -28.03 0.09
CA PRO A 46 -37.26 -28.00 1.14
C PRO A 46 -37.47 -29.36 1.83
N GLY A 47 -37.11 -30.47 1.19
CA GLY A 47 -37.27 -31.83 1.72
C GLY A 47 -36.38 -32.12 2.94
N ARG A 48 -35.41 -31.25 3.24
CA ARG A 48 -34.46 -31.41 4.36
C ARG A 48 -34.98 -30.87 5.71
N GLY A 49 -36.18 -30.31 5.76
CA GLY A 49 -36.83 -29.89 7.02
C GLY A 49 -36.24 -28.66 7.71
N THR A 50 -35.31 -27.94 7.08
CA THR A 50 -34.70 -26.72 7.63
C THR A 50 -35.29 -25.46 7.01
N ALA A 51 -35.47 -24.40 7.80
CA ALA A 51 -35.90 -23.11 7.27
C ALA A 51 -34.89 -22.55 6.25
N PHE A 52 -35.40 -21.93 5.18
CA PHE A 52 -34.56 -21.36 4.11
C PHE A 52 -33.49 -20.39 4.63
N ALA A 53 -33.83 -19.54 5.62
CA ALA A 53 -32.89 -18.59 6.21
C ALA A 53 -31.66 -19.28 6.84
N THR A 54 -31.85 -20.45 7.47
CA THR A 54 -30.78 -21.24 8.08
C THR A 54 -29.74 -21.69 7.05
N TYR A 55 -30.20 -22.00 5.83
CA TYR A 55 -29.32 -22.36 4.71
C TYR A 55 -28.76 -21.14 3.97
N ALA A 56 -29.58 -20.11 3.75
CA ALA A 56 -29.19 -18.95 2.94
C ALA A 56 -28.15 -18.05 3.63
N VAL A 57 -28.22 -17.90 4.96
CA VAL A 57 -27.29 -17.06 5.74
C VAL A 57 -25.81 -17.43 5.52
N PRO A 58 -25.37 -18.70 5.69
CA PRO A 58 -23.97 -19.06 5.46
C PRO A 58 -23.53 -18.91 3.99
N VAL A 59 -24.43 -19.15 3.03
CA VAL A 59 -24.14 -18.98 1.60
C VAL A 59 -23.92 -17.51 1.24
N ILE A 60 -24.85 -16.63 1.65
CA ILE A 60 -24.77 -15.17 1.42
C ILE A 60 -23.52 -14.59 2.10
N ALA A 61 -23.28 -14.96 3.36
CA ALA A 61 -22.09 -14.52 4.09
C ALA A 61 -20.78 -15.01 3.44
N GLY A 62 -20.78 -16.21 2.85
CA GLY A 62 -19.64 -16.76 2.12
C GLY A 62 -19.25 -15.93 0.91
N GLU A 63 -20.23 -15.52 0.10
CA GLU A 63 -20.02 -14.66 -1.07
C GLU A 63 -19.50 -13.27 -0.67
N ILE A 64 -20.09 -12.65 0.35
CA ILE A 64 -19.65 -11.35 0.86
C ILE A 64 -18.20 -11.41 1.34
N LYS A 65 -17.84 -12.45 2.13
CA LYS A 65 -16.47 -12.66 2.58
C LYS A 65 -15.50 -12.94 1.43
N MET A 66 -15.96 -13.61 0.37
CA MET A 66 -15.14 -13.86 -0.82
C MET A 66 -14.83 -12.57 -1.57
N TYR A 67 -15.83 -11.70 -1.74
CA TYR A 67 -15.68 -10.38 -2.37
C TYR A 67 -14.70 -9.50 -1.59
N LEU A 68 -14.87 -9.38 -0.27
CA LEU A 68 -14.00 -8.58 0.58
C LEU A 68 -12.54 -9.04 0.55
N ARG A 69 -12.27 -10.35 0.45
CA ARG A 69 -10.89 -10.87 0.26
C ARG A 69 -10.25 -10.45 -1.07
N GLY A 70 -11.07 -10.15 -2.08
CA GLY A 70 -10.65 -9.71 -3.40
C GLY A 70 -10.24 -8.24 -3.46
N GLN A 71 -10.82 -7.38 -2.61
CA GLN A 71 -10.70 -5.91 -2.67
C GLN A 71 -9.49 -5.31 -1.92
N GLY A 72 -8.62 -6.12 -1.31
CA GLY A 72 -7.42 -5.59 -0.63
C GLY A 72 -6.51 -4.79 -1.57
N SER A 73 -6.07 -3.61 -1.14
CA SER A 73 -5.39 -2.57 -1.95
C SER A 73 -4.04 -2.99 -2.58
N VAL A 74 -3.49 -4.15 -2.19
CA VAL A 74 -2.31 -4.76 -2.82
C VAL A 74 -2.70 -6.12 -3.41
N LYS A 75 -2.50 -6.26 -4.73
CA LYS A 75 -2.84 -7.47 -5.49
C LYS A 75 -1.82 -8.59 -5.24
N TYR A 76 -1.89 -9.23 -4.08
CA TYR A 76 -1.19 -10.49 -3.83
C TYR A 76 -1.89 -11.67 -4.51
N SER A 77 -1.10 -12.66 -4.95
CA SER A 77 -1.64 -13.90 -5.53
C SER A 77 -2.49 -14.66 -4.50
N ARG A 78 -3.43 -15.49 -4.98
CA ARG A 78 -4.30 -16.31 -4.10
C ARG A 78 -3.49 -17.20 -3.15
N ALA A 79 -2.37 -17.74 -3.62
CA ALA A 79 -1.47 -18.55 -2.81
C ALA A 79 -0.86 -17.74 -1.65
N VAL A 80 -0.37 -16.52 -1.92
CA VAL A 80 0.21 -15.65 -0.90
C VAL A 80 -0.81 -15.24 0.16
N LYS A 81 -2.06 -14.95 -0.23
CA LYS A 81 -3.15 -14.64 0.73
C LYS A 81 -3.57 -15.85 1.58
N GLN A 82 -3.49 -17.06 1.02
CA GLN A 82 -3.75 -18.28 1.79
C GLN A 82 -2.64 -18.54 2.83
N GLN A 83 -1.38 -18.35 2.42
CA GLN A 83 -0.23 -18.45 3.32
C GLN A 83 -0.30 -17.40 4.43
N ALA A 84 -0.64 -16.16 4.11
CA ALA A 84 -0.89 -15.08 5.06
C ALA A 84 -1.90 -15.48 6.18
N GLY A 85 -3.04 -16.07 5.78
CA GLY A 85 -4.03 -16.55 6.74
C GLY A 85 -3.59 -17.77 7.57
N ARG A 86 -2.64 -18.57 7.08
CA ARG A 86 -2.02 -19.68 7.83
C ARG A 86 -0.99 -19.15 8.83
N VAL A 87 -0.11 -18.26 8.38
CA VAL A 87 0.91 -17.60 9.22
C VAL A 87 0.27 -16.88 10.39
N LYS A 88 -0.85 -16.17 10.18
CA LYS A 88 -1.58 -15.49 11.26
C LYS A 88 -2.05 -16.48 12.36
N ARG A 89 -2.65 -17.60 11.98
CA ARG A 89 -3.13 -18.62 12.94
C ARG A 89 -1.98 -19.26 13.70
N VAL A 90 -0.93 -19.67 13.00
CA VAL A 90 0.25 -20.28 13.61
C VAL A 90 0.93 -19.32 14.58
N ARG A 91 0.96 -18.01 14.26
CA ARG A 91 1.45 -16.98 15.18
C ARG A 91 0.62 -16.90 16.45
N GLU A 92 -0.70 -16.81 16.33
CA GLU A 92 -1.61 -16.74 17.50
C GLU A 92 -1.45 -17.97 18.41
N GLU A 93 -1.34 -19.18 17.85
CA GLU A 93 -1.11 -20.42 18.60
C GLU A 93 0.26 -20.45 19.30
N LEU A 94 1.32 -20.00 18.60
CA LEU A 94 2.67 -19.91 19.17
C LEU A 94 2.75 -18.89 20.30
N GLU A 95 2.14 -17.73 20.14
CA GLU A 95 2.13 -16.66 21.14
C GLU A 95 1.36 -17.09 22.39
N GLN A 96 0.23 -17.78 22.23
CA GLN A 96 -0.50 -18.36 23.36
C GLN A 96 0.33 -19.41 24.11
N ARG A 97 1.08 -20.25 23.39
CA ARG A 97 1.90 -21.30 23.99
C ARG A 97 3.17 -20.76 24.66
N LEU A 98 3.79 -19.74 24.08
CA LEU A 98 5.05 -19.17 24.56
C LEU A 98 4.84 -18.09 25.63
N GLY A 99 3.64 -17.53 25.73
CA GLY A 99 3.36 -16.39 26.62
C GLY A 99 4.11 -15.11 26.23
N ARG A 100 4.68 -15.07 25.02
CA ARG A 100 5.43 -13.95 24.44
C ARG A 100 5.27 -13.95 22.91
N GLN A 101 5.67 -12.85 22.28
CA GLN A 101 5.69 -12.77 20.81
C GLN A 101 6.63 -13.83 20.21
N ALA A 102 6.17 -14.43 19.10
CA ALA A 102 6.93 -15.42 18.34
C ALA A 102 7.94 -14.73 17.42
N SER A 103 9.19 -15.19 17.41
CA SER A 103 10.22 -14.67 16.52
C SER A 103 10.00 -15.13 15.07
N LEU A 104 10.60 -14.41 14.10
CA LEU A 104 10.54 -14.80 12.69
C LEU A 104 11.08 -16.22 12.44
N THR A 105 12.12 -16.62 13.18
CA THR A 105 12.70 -17.96 13.08
C THR A 105 11.75 -19.04 13.59
N GLU A 106 11.08 -18.81 14.72
CA GLU A 106 10.08 -19.73 15.28
C GLU A 106 8.85 -19.85 14.37
N LEU A 107 8.41 -18.73 13.78
CA LEU A 107 7.30 -18.71 12.82
C LEU A 107 7.64 -19.41 11.51
N SER A 108 8.84 -19.18 10.97
CA SER A 108 9.33 -19.85 9.76
C SER A 108 9.37 -21.37 9.97
N ALA A 109 9.95 -21.82 11.09
CA ALA A 109 10.01 -23.25 11.44
C ALA A 109 8.62 -23.87 11.62
N ALA A 110 7.69 -23.17 12.26
CA ALA A 110 6.33 -23.68 12.49
C ALA A 110 5.46 -23.66 11.22
N CYS A 111 5.68 -22.71 10.31
CA CYS A 111 4.95 -22.63 9.05
C CYS A 111 5.58 -23.50 7.95
N GLY A 112 6.84 -23.90 8.10
CA GLY A 112 7.62 -24.58 7.07
C GLY A 112 7.84 -23.68 5.84
N LEU A 113 8.04 -22.38 6.07
CA LEU A 113 8.23 -21.37 5.03
C LEU A 113 9.64 -20.81 5.08
N GLU A 114 10.21 -20.53 3.92
CA GLU A 114 11.45 -19.76 3.83
C GLU A 114 11.23 -18.33 4.34
N ARG A 115 12.31 -17.68 4.79
CA ARG A 115 12.23 -16.34 5.41
C ARG A 115 11.54 -15.32 4.49
N GLU A 116 11.88 -15.35 3.20
CA GLU A 116 11.33 -14.44 2.19
C GLU A 116 9.82 -14.67 1.97
N GLU A 117 9.40 -15.93 1.92
CA GLU A 117 7.98 -16.31 1.78
C GLU A 117 7.16 -15.93 3.02
N LEU A 118 7.74 -16.10 4.21
CA LEU A 118 7.13 -15.68 5.47
C LEU A 118 6.95 -14.16 5.51
N LEU A 119 7.96 -13.38 5.10
CA LEU A 119 7.88 -11.93 5.05
C LEU A 119 6.79 -11.46 4.09
N MET A 120 6.73 -12.03 2.88
CA MET A 120 5.66 -11.74 1.92
C MET A 120 4.27 -12.08 2.47
N ALA A 121 4.11 -13.20 3.19
CA ALA A 121 2.85 -13.58 3.81
C ALA A 121 2.45 -12.64 4.97
N LEU A 122 3.43 -12.15 5.73
CA LEU A 122 3.20 -11.15 6.78
C LEU A 122 2.80 -9.79 6.20
N GLU A 123 3.44 -9.35 5.13
CA GLU A 123 3.09 -8.12 4.40
C GLU A 123 1.72 -8.21 3.74
N ALA A 124 1.37 -9.36 3.16
CA ALA A 124 0.04 -9.59 2.61
C ALA A 124 -1.07 -9.64 3.67
N SER A 125 -0.71 -9.82 4.94
CA SER A 125 -1.63 -9.73 6.08
C SER A 125 -1.76 -8.32 6.64
N ARG A 126 -0.86 -7.39 6.27
CA ARG A 126 -0.95 -5.99 6.73
C ARG A 126 -2.06 -5.30 5.97
N MET A 127 -2.98 -4.70 6.72
CA MET A 127 -3.91 -3.75 6.15
C MET A 127 -3.15 -2.45 5.85
N PRO A 128 -3.29 -1.88 4.65
CA PRO A 128 -2.79 -0.53 4.41
C PRO A 128 -3.50 0.42 5.38
N VAL A 129 -2.72 1.22 6.11
CA VAL A 129 -3.27 2.31 6.94
C VAL A 129 -3.60 3.46 6.00
N SER A 130 -4.72 4.15 6.25
CA SER A 130 -5.04 5.36 5.50
C SER A 130 -3.93 6.40 5.68
N LEU A 131 -3.55 7.10 4.62
CA LEU A 131 -2.62 8.23 4.72
C LEU A 131 -3.24 9.40 5.52
N ASP A 132 -4.57 9.42 5.63
CA ASP A 132 -5.33 10.45 6.35
C ASP A 132 -5.63 10.06 7.82
N GLU A 133 -5.34 8.83 8.24
CA GLU A 133 -5.42 8.44 9.66
C GLU A 133 -4.10 8.81 10.36
N GLU A 134 -4.12 9.84 11.21
CA GLU A 134 -3.05 10.08 12.17
C GLU A 134 -2.97 8.87 13.13
N PRO A 135 -1.88 8.07 13.12
CA PRO A 135 -1.72 7.00 14.07
C PRO A 135 -1.56 7.63 15.47
N PRO A 136 -2.27 7.15 16.50
CA PRO A 136 -2.09 7.69 17.84
C PRO A 136 -0.63 7.48 18.28
N GLY A 137 0.11 8.58 18.43
CA GLY A 137 1.47 8.59 18.95
C GLY A 137 2.57 8.13 17.98
N ARG A 138 2.33 8.15 16.67
CA ARG A 138 3.39 7.87 15.68
C ARG A 138 3.35 8.93 14.59
N ASP A 139 4.33 9.83 14.60
CA ASP A 139 4.74 10.61 13.42
C ASP A 139 5.28 9.62 12.37
N LEU A 140 4.39 8.88 11.73
CA LEU A 140 4.68 8.20 10.47
C LEU A 140 4.08 9.05 9.36
N ALA A 141 4.62 10.26 9.20
CA ALA A 141 4.49 11.00 7.97
C ALA A 141 5.25 10.21 6.89
N VAL A 142 4.55 9.31 6.21
CA VAL A 142 5.02 8.82 4.92
C VAL A 142 4.84 9.97 3.94
N GLY A 143 5.91 10.76 3.72
CA GLY A 143 6.02 11.58 2.51
C GLY A 143 6.12 13.10 2.66
N GLU A 144 6.39 13.65 3.84
CA GLU A 144 6.88 15.03 3.93
C GLU A 144 8.18 15.05 4.73
N PRO A 145 9.30 15.55 4.15
CA PRO A 145 10.51 15.77 4.92
C PRO A 145 10.15 16.69 6.08
N SER A 146 10.56 16.33 7.29
CA SER A 146 10.29 17.19 8.45
C SER A 146 10.89 18.59 8.19
N ALA A 147 10.34 19.65 8.80
CA ALA A 147 10.92 20.98 8.67
C ALA A 147 12.42 21.03 9.05
N ALA A 148 12.88 20.10 9.91
CA ALA A 148 14.28 19.92 10.24
C ALA A 148 15.09 19.28 9.10
N GLU A 149 14.54 18.28 8.41
CA GLU A 149 15.16 17.64 7.24
C GLU A 149 15.25 18.61 6.07
N GLU A 150 14.23 19.41 5.79
CA GLU A 150 14.31 20.45 4.76
C GLU A 150 15.41 21.49 5.04
N VAL A 151 15.57 21.87 6.31
CA VAL A 151 16.63 22.80 6.72
C VAL A 151 18.00 22.16 6.55
N LEU A 152 18.15 20.88 6.90
CA LEU A 152 19.38 20.12 6.72
C LEU A 152 19.76 19.99 5.24
N ASP A 153 18.79 19.63 4.38
CA ASP A 153 18.98 19.54 2.93
C ASP A 153 19.39 20.87 2.31
N ARG A 154 18.78 21.98 2.76
CA ARG A 154 19.15 23.33 2.30
C ARG A 154 20.55 23.71 2.76
N LEU A 155 20.96 23.35 3.97
CA LEU A 155 22.32 23.59 4.48
C LEU A 155 23.36 22.79 3.68
N ALA A 156 23.12 21.48 3.47
CA ALA A 156 23.99 20.61 2.69
C ALA A 156 24.11 21.09 1.23
N LEU A 157 23.00 21.50 0.61
CA LEU A 157 23.02 22.09 -0.72
C LEU A 157 23.79 23.42 -0.76
N HIS A 158 23.62 24.27 0.26
CA HIS A 158 24.33 25.54 0.33
C HIS A 158 25.85 25.33 0.42
N GLU A 159 26.30 24.40 1.26
CA GLU A 159 27.71 24.00 1.38
C GLU A 159 28.26 23.44 0.07
N ALA A 160 27.53 22.52 -0.57
CA ALA A 160 27.94 21.95 -1.85
C ALA A 160 28.10 23.03 -2.96
N LEU A 161 27.22 24.03 -2.96
CA LEU A 161 27.30 25.18 -3.86
C LEU A 161 28.47 26.13 -3.56
N GLN A 162 29.07 26.11 -2.36
CA GLN A 162 30.27 26.88 -2.03
C GLN A 162 31.55 26.27 -2.62
N HIS A 163 31.57 24.96 -2.86
CA HIS A 163 32.71 24.29 -3.49
C HIS A 163 32.74 24.40 -5.02
N LEU A 164 31.71 24.97 -5.62
CA LEU A 164 31.69 25.29 -7.04
C LEU A 164 32.54 26.52 -7.34
N SER A 165 33.32 26.46 -8.41
CA SER A 165 33.99 27.64 -8.96
C SER A 165 32.97 28.67 -9.43
N GLU A 166 33.40 29.93 -9.55
CA GLU A 166 32.52 31.04 -9.95
C GLU A 166 31.77 30.74 -11.26
N ARG A 167 32.45 30.14 -12.23
CA ARG A 167 31.87 29.75 -13.52
C ARG A 167 30.83 28.63 -13.38
N GLU A 168 31.11 27.62 -12.56
CA GLU A 168 30.17 26.53 -12.29
C GLU A 168 28.92 27.04 -11.57
N ARG A 169 29.09 27.91 -10.57
CA ARG A 169 28.00 28.56 -9.84
C ARG A 169 27.12 29.39 -10.78
N ARG A 170 27.71 30.13 -11.72
CA ARG A 170 26.96 30.88 -12.75
C ARG A 170 26.15 29.95 -13.66
N ILE A 171 26.70 28.80 -14.07
CA ILE A 171 25.95 27.81 -14.86
C ILE A 171 24.73 27.31 -14.07
N VAL A 172 24.90 26.93 -12.79
CA VAL A 172 23.79 26.46 -11.94
C VAL A 172 22.75 27.57 -11.74
N LEU A 173 23.18 28.79 -11.47
CA LEU A 173 22.30 29.96 -11.31
C LEU A 173 21.41 30.14 -12.54
N TYR A 174 22.01 30.20 -13.74
CA TYR A 174 21.22 30.45 -14.93
C TYR A 174 20.33 29.27 -15.32
N ARG A 175 20.83 28.02 -15.19
CA ARG A 175 20.09 26.81 -15.55
C ARG A 175 18.91 26.55 -14.62
N TYR A 176 19.11 26.60 -13.31
CA TYR A 176 18.13 26.12 -12.32
C TYR A 176 17.36 27.25 -11.64
N PHE A 177 18.01 28.37 -11.31
CA PHE A 177 17.33 29.49 -10.64
C PHE A 177 16.69 30.48 -11.62
N ARG A 178 17.32 30.70 -12.79
CA ARG A 178 16.77 31.59 -13.85
C ARG A 178 16.11 30.83 -15.00
N ARG A 179 16.08 29.49 -14.96
CA ARG A 179 15.41 28.60 -15.92
C ARG A 179 15.81 28.83 -17.39
N LYS A 180 17.06 29.24 -17.65
CA LYS A 180 17.61 29.44 -19.00
C LYS A 180 17.98 28.12 -19.65
N THR A 181 17.77 27.99 -20.96
CA THR A 181 18.22 26.84 -21.77
C THR A 181 19.74 26.76 -21.83
N GLN A 182 20.31 25.59 -22.17
CA GLN A 182 21.77 25.46 -22.33
C GLN A 182 22.32 26.38 -23.42
N GLN A 183 21.54 26.63 -24.48
CA GLN A 183 21.91 27.57 -25.54
C GLN A 183 21.96 29.01 -25.00
N GLU A 184 20.91 29.47 -24.31
CA GLU A 184 20.92 30.82 -23.71
C GLU A 184 22.07 31.01 -22.70
N VAL A 185 22.41 29.97 -21.92
CA VAL A 185 23.56 30.02 -21.00
C VAL A 185 24.88 30.07 -21.77
N ALA A 186 24.97 29.38 -22.91
CA ALA A 186 26.12 29.43 -23.79
C ALA A 186 26.33 30.84 -24.35
N ASP A 187 25.25 31.49 -24.78
CA ASP A 187 25.25 32.86 -25.29
C ASP A 187 25.67 33.87 -24.19
N ILE A 188 25.14 33.71 -22.97
CA ILE A 188 25.47 34.57 -21.81
C ILE A 188 26.94 34.42 -21.37
N LEU A 189 27.47 33.20 -21.43
CA LEU A 189 28.82 32.90 -20.96
C LEU A 189 29.88 32.91 -22.06
N GLY A 190 29.51 33.21 -23.32
CA GLY A 190 30.42 33.25 -24.46
C GLY A 190 31.03 31.89 -24.83
N LEU A 191 30.25 30.82 -24.70
CA LEU A 191 30.69 29.44 -24.92
C LEU A 191 29.79 28.73 -25.92
N SER A 192 30.18 27.56 -26.39
CA SER A 192 29.29 26.70 -27.18
C SER A 192 28.34 25.91 -26.28
N GLN A 193 27.15 25.60 -26.77
CA GLN A 193 26.15 24.80 -26.04
C GLN A 193 26.69 23.42 -25.65
N VAL A 194 27.49 22.78 -26.51
CA VAL A 194 28.15 21.49 -26.21
C VAL A 194 29.11 21.63 -25.03
N HIS A 195 29.84 22.75 -24.95
CA HIS A 195 30.74 23.03 -23.83
C HIS A 195 29.94 23.23 -22.53
N ILE A 196 28.83 23.99 -22.58
CA ILE A 196 27.92 24.16 -21.44
C ILE A 196 27.36 22.83 -20.97
N SER A 197 26.88 21.98 -21.89
CA SER A 197 26.33 20.67 -21.55
C SER A 197 27.35 19.79 -20.81
N ARG A 198 28.61 19.78 -21.27
CA ARG A 198 29.69 19.04 -20.60
C ARG A 198 30.01 19.60 -19.21
N LEU A 199 30.04 20.93 -19.06
CA LEU A 199 30.29 21.57 -17.77
C LEU A 199 29.14 21.33 -16.79
N GLU A 200 27.89 21.50 -17.23
CA GLU A 200 26.69 21.25 -16.42
C GLU A 200 26.70 19.81 -15.90
N LYS A 201 27.00 18.82 -16.76
CA LYS A 201 27.11 17.42 -16.35
C LYS A 201 28.18 17.20 -15.28
N LYS A 202 29.36 17.82 -15.43
CA LYS A 202 30.44 17.74 -14.43
C LYS A 202 30.03 18.37 -13.10
N VAL A 203 29.36 19.52 -13.15
CA VAL A 203 28.86 20.21 -11.96
C VAL A 203 27.84 19.37 -11.22
N LEU A 204 26.87 18.78 -11.93
CA LEU A 204 25.87 17.89 -11.32
C LEU A 204 26.51 16.64 -10.69
N GLN A 205 27.56 16.07 -11.32
CA GLN A 205 28.30 14.95 -10.74
C GLN A 205 29.04 15.36 -9.46
N LYS A 206 29.65 16.55 -9.45
CA LYS A 206 30.34 17.10 -8.27
C LYS A 206 29.38 17.37 -7.12
N LEU A 207 28.22 17.97 -7.40
CA LEU A 207 27.17 18.20 -6.42
C LEU A 207 26.61 16.87 -5.89
N LYS A 208 26.38 15.88 -6.76
CA LYS A 208 25.93 14.56 -6.35
C LYS A 208 26.92 13.87 -5.41
N ALA A 209 28.21 13.92 -5.73
CA ALA A 209 29.25 13.31 -4.91
C ALA A 209 29.32 13.95 -3.50
N GLN A 210 29.21 15.28 -3.42
CA GLN A 210 29.22 15.98 -2.13
C GLN A 210 27.97 15.69 -1.31
N LEU A 211 26.79 15.68 -1.92
CA LEU A 211 25.54 15.38 -1.23
C LEU A 211 25.42 13.90 -0.81
N SER A 212 26.13 12.98 -1.48
CA SER A 212 26.16 11.56 -1.08
C SER A 212 27.17 11.24 0.03
N ASP A 213 28.17 12.09 0.25
CA ASP A 213 29.16 11.93 1.34
C ASP A 213 28.68 12.55 2.67
N SER A 214 27.58 13.31 2.63
CA SER A 214 26.97 13.97 3.80
C SER A 214 25.79 13.19 4.41
N GLY A 215 25.57 11.94 3.98
CA GLY A 215 24.48 11.06 4.43
C GLY A 215 24.94 9.89 5.29
#